data_AF-A0A7X0RJE0-F1
#
_entry.id   AF-A0A7X0RJE0-F1
#
_cell.length_a   1.000
_cell.length_b   1.000
_cell.length_c   1.000
_cell.angle_alpha   90.00
_cell.angle_beta   90.00
_cell.angle_gamma   90.00
#
_symmetry.space_group_name_H-M   'P 1'
#
loop_
_entity.id
_entity.type
_entity.pdbx_description
1 polymer ?
#
loop_
_entity_poly.entity_id
_entity_poly.type
_entity_poly.pdbx_seq_one_letter_code
_entity_poly.pdbx_strand_id
1 'polypeptide(L)' 'MPMPPPSPSTDRRDRHTFHEMGQIVRALESRGPLTPEALGEALGAEFWEAGRFERAVALAVADGLVQRTDEGTLAAV' A
#
# COMPACT_ATOMS: atom_id res chain seq x y z
N MET A 1 32.32 -5.22 -2.14
CA MET A 1 32.19 -3.74 -2.23
C MET A 1 31.35 -3.28 -1.06
N PRO A 2 31.70 -2.21 -0.32
CA PRO A 2 30.80 -1.68 0.70
C PRO A 2 29.66 -0.93 -0.01
N MET A 3 28.41 -1.21 0.37
CA MET A 3 27.25 -0.48 -0.16
C MET A 3 27.30 0.99 0.30
N PRO A 4 26.93 1.95 -0.57
CA PRO A 4 26.78 3.34 -0.15
C PRO A 4 25.67 3.46 0.90
N PRO A 5 25.81 4.35 1.90
CA PRO A 5 24.78 4.57 2.90
C PRO A 5 23.51 5.10 2.22
N PRO A 6 22.31 4.63 2.61
CA PRO A 6 21.07 5.12 2.03
C PRO A 6 20.92 6.61 2.33
N SER A 7 20.63 7.40 1.29
CA SER A 7 20.38 8.84 1.42
C SER A 7 19.23 9.10 2.40
N PRO A 8 19.29 10.16 3.23
CA PRO A 8 18.28 10.44 4.27
C PRO A 8 16.86 10.65 3.72
N SER A 9 16.75 11.06 2.45
CA SER A 9 15.47 11.22 1.76
C SER A 9 14.82 9.89 1.34
N THR A 10 15.58 8.79 1.30
CA THR A 10 15.09 7.44 0.99
C THR A 10 14.48 6.83 2.26
N ASP A 11 15.20 6.86 3.39
CA ASP A 11 14.74 6.35 4.70
C ASP A 11 13.40 6.98 5.15
N ARG A 12 13.24 8.30 4.99
CA ARG A 12 12.00 9.00 5.34
C ARG A 12 10.83 8.67 4.41
N ARG A 13 11.10 8.44 3.12
CA ARG A 13 10.08 8.02 2.15
C ARG A 13 9.59 6.61 2.45
N ASP A 14 10.51 5.73 2.82
CA ASP A 14 10.20 4.32 3.11
C ASP A 14 9.24 4.21 4.31
N ARG A 15 9.46 4.95 5.39
CA ARG A 15 8.56 4.94 6.56
C ARG A 15 7.14 5.40 6.25
N HIS A 16 6.99 6.42 5.42
CA HIS A 16 5.66 6.91 5.06
C HIS A 16 4.92 5.87 4.21
N THR A 17 5.63 5.24 3.28
CA THR A 17 5.09 4.15 2.46
C THR A 17 4.73 2.92 3.30
N PHE A 18 5.53 2.53 4.29
CA PHE A 18 5.15 1.46 5.22
C PHE A 18 3.88 1.79 6.01
N HIS A 19 3.69 3.06 6.40
CA HIS A 19 2.48 3.49 7.08
C HIS A 19 1.24 3.33 6.19
N GLU A 20 1.33 3.72 4.92
CA GLU A 20 0.27 3.60 3.91
C GLU A 20 -0.06 2.15 3.60
N MET A 21 0.95 1.30 3.41
CA MET A 21 0.78 -0.14 3.25
C MET A 21 0.05 -0.73 4.47
N GLY A 22 0.42 -0.29 5.68
CA GLY A 22 -0.29 -0.70 6.90
C GLY A 22 -1.73 -0.19 7.00
N GLN A 23 -2.05 0.98 6.43
CA GLN A 23 -3.45 1.44 6.33
C GLN A 23 -4.26 0.55 5.38
N ILE A 24 -3.68 0.18 4.23
CA ILE A 24 -4.29 -0.74 3.27
C ILE A 24 -4.57 -2.09 3.91
N VAL A 25 -3.57 -2.72 4.53
CA VAL A 25 -3.72 -4.05 5.16
C VAL A 25 -4.83 -4.02 6.22
N ARG A 26 -4.82 -3.04 7.14
CA ARG A 26 -5.85 -2.93 8.17
C ARG A 26 -7.26 -2.71 7.61
N ALA A 27 -7.39 -1.95 6.53
CA ALA A 27 -8.68 -1.75 5.88
C ALA A 27 -9.21 -3.08 5.30
N LEU A 28 -8.34 -3.86 4.67
CA LEU A 28 -8.71 -5.17 4.10
C LEU A 28 -8.97 -6.23 5.18
N GLU A 29 -8.21 -6.24 6.28
CA GLU A 29 -8.46 -7.12 7.43
C GLU A 29 -9.81 -6.81 8.10
N SER A 30 -10.16 -5.53 8.23
CA SER A 30 -11.39 -5.12 8.92
C SER A 30 -12.65 -5.20 8.06
N ARG A 31 -12.53 -4.97 6.75
CA ARG A 31 -13.67 -4.91 5.81
C ARG A 31 -13.78 -6.14 4.91
N GLY A 32 -12.77 -7.00 4.89
CA GLY A 32 -12.64 -8.08 3.92
C GLY A 32 -12.11 -7.60 2.57
N PRO A 33 -12.18 -8.47 1.53
CA PRO A 33 -11.70 -8.13 0.20
C PRO A 33 -12.47 -6.96 -0.42
N LEU A 34 -11.76 -5.99 -1.00
CA LEU A 34 -12.32 -4.79 -1.62
C LEU A 34 -11.77 -4.58 -3.02
N THR A 35 -12.56 -4.02 -3.94
CA THR A 35 -12.00 -3.53 -5.20
C THR A 35 -11.02 -2.38 -4.94
N PRO A 36 -10.05 -2.11 -5.83
CA PRO A 36 -9.13 -0.99 -5.68
C PRO A 36 -9.86 0.34 -5.46
N GLU A 37 -10.97 0.57 -6.15
CA GLU A 37 -11.79 1.77 -6.03
C GLU A 37 -12.44 1.87 -4.64
N ALA A 38 -13.10 0.80 -4.18
CA ALA A 38 -13.76 0.77 -2.88
C ALA A 38 -12.76 0.88 -1.71
N LEU A 39 -11.57 0.30 -1.88
CA LEU A 39 -10.46 0.46 -0.93
C LEU A 39 -9.97 1.92 -0.91
N GLY A 40 -9.82 2.54 -2.09
CA GLY A 40 -9.44 3.94 -2.21
C GLY A 40 -10.43 4.87 -1.51
N GLU A 41 -11.73 4.68 -1.74
CA GLU A 41 -12.79 5.42 -1.05
C GLU A 41 -12.75 5.20 0.47
N ALA A 42 -12.60 3.95 0.92
CA ALA A 42 -12.56 3.61 2.34
C ALA A 42 -11.36 4.25 3.08
N LEU A 43 -10.27 4.51 2.38
CA LEU A 43 -9.05 5.13 2.91
C LEU A 43 -8.99 6.65 2.70
N GLY A 44 -9.94 7.24 1.96
CA GLY A 44 -9.87 8.63 1.55
C GLY A 44 -8.67 8.91 0.64
N ALA A 45 -8.37 7.99 -0.27
CA ALA A 45 -7.22 8.06 -1.20
C ALA A 45 -7.26 9.31 -2.09
N GLU A 46 -8.43 9.92 -2.32
CA GLU A 46 -8.57 11.20 -3.03
C GLU A 46 -7.81 12.36 -2.37
N PHE A 47 -7.56 12.27 -1.05
CA PHE A 47 -6.82 13.28 -0.29
C PHE A 47 -5.33 12.99 -0.19
N TRP A 48 -4.88 11.87 -0.77
CA TRP A 48 -3.46 11.53 -0.82
C TRP A 48 -2.79 12.27 -1.98
N GLU A 49 -1.45 12.30 -1.99
CA GLU A 49 -0.73 12.79 -3.16
C GLU A 49 -1.09 11.93 -4.39
N ALA A 50 -1.12 12.55 -5.57
CA ALA A 50 -1.48 11.87 -6.81
C ALA A 50 -0.59 10.63 -7.06
N GLY A 51 -1.21 9.49 -7.37
CA GLY A 51 -0.51 8.22 -7.64
C GLY A 51 0.01 7.50 -6.39
N ARG A 52 -0.20 8.06 -5.20
CA ARG A 52 0.36 7.54 -3.95
C ARG A 52 -0.35 6.27 -3.49
N PHE A 53 -1.67 6.24 -3.63
CA PHE A 53 -2.48 5.06 -3.31
C PHE A 53 -2.09 3.88 -4.21
N GLU A 54 -2.03 4.09 -5.52
CA GLU A 54 -1.68 3.07 -6.51
C GLU A 54 -0.27 2.52 -6.26
N ARG A 55 0.67 3.40 -5.92
CA ARG A 55 2.03 3.01 -5.55
C ARG A 55 2.05 2.17 -4.27
N ALA A 56 1.33 2.58 -3.23
CA ALA A 56 1.26 1.85 -1.97
C ALA A 56 0.61 0.46 -2.14
N VAL A 57 -0.46 0.36 -2.95
CA VAL A 57 -1.07 -0.93 -3.31
C VAL A 57 -0.08 -1.81 -4.07
N ALA A 58 0.61 -1.27 -5.07
CA ALA A 58 1.58 -2.03 -5.85
C ALA A 58 2.72 -2.57 -4.97
N LEU A 59 3.20 -1.77 -4.01
CA LEU A 59 4.22 -2.20 -3.06
C LEU A 59 3.69 -3.23 -2.06
N ALA A 60 2.48 -3.06 -1.53
CA ALA A 60 1.86 -4.05 -0.65
C ALA A 60 1.65 -5.41 -1.34
N VAL A 61 1.34 -5.40 -2.64
CA VAL A 61 1.27 -6.63 -3.45
C VAL A 61 2.66 -7.23 -3.68
N ALA A 62 3.65 -6.41 -4.03
CA ALA A 62 5.02 -6.86 -4.26
C ALA A 62 5.65 -7.47 -2.99
N ASP A 63 5.34 -6.91 -1.82
CA ASP A 63 5.81 -7.38 -0.52
C ASP A 63 5.00 -8.57 0.03
N GLY A 64 3.96 -9.01 -0.69
CA GLY A 64 3.12 -10.15 -0.30
C GLY A 64 2.20 -9.89 0.89
N LEU A 65 1.93 -8.64 1.23
CA LEU A 65 0.99 -8.25 2.30
C LEU A 65 -0.46 -8.24 1.81
N VAL A 66 -0.64 -8.03 0.51
CA VAL A 66 -1.94 -7.98 -0.17
C VAL A 66 -1.87 -8.85 -1.41
N GLN A 67 -2.95 -9.55 -1.71
CA GLN A 67 -3.09 -10.32 -2.94
C GLN A 67 -4.27 -9.82 -3.76
N ARG A 68 -4.17 -9.96 -5.08
CA ARG A 68 -5.30 -9.81 -5.98
C ARG A 68 -6.03 -11.14 -6.07
N THR A 69 -7.34 -11.11 -5.87
CA THR A 69 -8.21 -12.29 -6.00
C THR A 69 -8.67 -12.45 -7.45
N ASP A 70 -9.19 -13.63 -7.79
CA ASP A 70 -9.70 -13.93 -9.13
C ASP A 70 -10.94 -13.09 -9.50
N GLU A 71 -11.61 -12.53 -8.50
CA GLU A 71 -12.76 -11.62 -8.63
C GLU A 71 -12.34 -10.15 -8.87
N GLY A 72 -11.04 -9.87 -8.97
CA GLY A 72 -10.53 -8.50 -9.16
C GLY A 72 -10.54 -7.64 -7.89
N THR A 73 -10.66 -8.27 -6.72
CA THR A 73 -10.55 -7.58 -5.43
C THR A 73 -9.13 -7.70 -4.86
N LEU A 74 -8.83 -6.86 -3.88
CA LEU A 74 -7.62 -6.92 -3.05
C LEU A 74 -8.00 -7.54 -1.71
N ALA A 75 -7.20 -8.47 -1.22
CA ALA A 75 -7.35 -9.09 0.10
C ALA A 75 -6.02 -9.04 0.86
N ALA A 76 -6.07 -8.86 2.18
CA ALA A 76 -4.90 -9.09 3.03
C ALA A 76 -4.51 -10.58 2.98
N VAL A 77 -3.20 -10.86 3.04
CA VAL A 77 -2.64 -12.22 3.02
C VAL A 77 -2.57 -12.80 4.43
#